data_AF-A0A7S2NHS0-F1
#
_entry.id   AF-A0A7S2NHS0-F1
#
_cell.length_a   1.000
_cell.length_b   1.000
_cell.length_c   1.000
_cell.angle_alpha   90.00
_cell.angle_beta   90.00
_cell.angle_gamma   90.00
#
_symmetry.space_group_name_H-M   'P 1'
#
loop_
_entity.id
_entity.type
_entity.pdbx_description
1 polymer ?
#
loop_
_entity_poly.entity_id
_entity_poly.type
_entity_poly.pdbx_seq_one_letter_code
_entity_poly.pdbx_strand_id
1 'polypeptide(L)'
;LTINLAQLPTGSLTPVADLMESMLILRMLRLLRLARALRLVGMWSSLWKLVQGMKQSLNTMLSALLIMVFSTFLFACFGAEFVTKAYIDDPEIGDKVAKHFSSIPKIMLTLVQFVTLDSISAFYVPVAHRSPLLILYFLLLLVIVSIGLMNLIQALV
;
A
#
# COMPACT_ATOMS: atom_id res chain seq x y z
N LEU A 1 -14.18 -69.35 -62.32
CA LEU A 1 -13.52 -69.28 -61.00
C LEU A 1 -13.69 -67.86 -60.46
N THR A 2 -14.91 -67.55 -60.00
CA THR A 2 -15.27 -66.21 -59.50
C THR A 2 -14.91 -66.16 -58.01
N ILE A 3 -13.72 -65.64 -57.70
CA ILE A 3 -13.29 -65.44 -56.31
C ILE A 3 -14.06 -64.23 -55.77
N ASN A 4 -14.95 -64.52 -54.82
CA ASN A 4 -15.83 -63.58 -54.16
C ASN A 4 -14.98 -62.68 -53.23
N LEU A 5 -14.71 -61.44 -53.64
CA LEU A 5 -13.87 -60.48 -52.88
C LEU A 5 -14.59 -59.85 -51.67
N ALA A 6 -15.79 -60.31 -51.32
CA ALA A 6 -16.61 -59.80 -50.22
C ALA A 6 -16.18 -60.31 -48.82
N GLN A 7 -15.10 -61.08 -48.69
CA GLN A 7 -14.64 -61.69 -47.44
C GLN A 7 -13.30 -61.13 -46.90
N LEU A 8 -12.94 -59.89 -47.23
CA LEU A 8 -11.88 -59.21 -46.48
C LEU A 8 -12.40 -58.93 -45.05
N PRO A 9 -11.74 -59.45 -44.00
CA PRO A 9 -12.17 -59.23 -42.62
C PRO A 9 -11.94 -57.75 -42.27
N THR A 10 -12.98 -56.94 -42.43
CA THR A 10 -13.02 -55.52 -42.05
C THR A 10 -12.95 -55.31 -40.53
N GLY A 11 -12.94 -56.38 -39.74
CA GLY A 11 -12.87 -56.34 -38.27
C GLY A 11 -11.49 -56.03 -37.67
N SER A 12 -10.41 -55.98 -38.46
CA SER A 12 -9.06 -55.71 -37.95
C SER A 12 -8.58 -54.26 -38.13
N LEU A 13 -9.31 -53.43 -38.88
CA LEU A 13 -8.95 -52.01 -39.15
C LEU A 13 -9.63 -51.03 -38.20
N THR A 14 -10.77 -51.38 -37.62
CA THR A 14 -11.48 -50.56 -36.62
C THR A 14 -10.68 -50.35 -35.32
N PRO A 15 -9.94 -51.35 -34.77
CA PRO A 15 -9.19 -51.14 -33.53
C PRO A 15 -8.03 -50.16 -33.73
N VAL A 16 -7.39 -50.20 -34.92
CA VAL A 16 -6.23 -49.34 -35.21
C VAL A 16 -6.67 -47.91 -35.48
N ALA A 17 -7.81 -47.72 -36.15
CA ALA A 17 -8.42 -46.40 -36.35
C ALA A 17 -8.85 -45.76 -35.02
N ASP A 18 -9.50 -46.52 -34.12
CA ASP A 18 -9.90 -46.03 -32.79
C ASP A 18 -8.70 -45.64 -31.92
N LEU A 19 -7.60 -46.38 -32.03
CA LEU A 19 -6.35 -46.02 -31.34
C LEU A 19 -5.72 -44.74 -31.92
N MET A 20 -5.77 -44.54 -33.24
CA MET A 20 -5.30 -43.31 -33.88
C MET A 20 -6.15 -42.10 -33.46
N GLU A 21 -7.47 -42.24 -33.42
CA GLU A 21 -8.36 -41.19 -32.92
C GLU A 21 -8.11 -40.90 -31.43
N SER A 22 -7.97 -41.94 -30.60
CA SER A 22 -7.65 -41.79 -29.17
C SER A 22 -6.33 -41.05 -28.96
N MET A 23 -5.31 -41.33 -29.78
CA MET A 23 -4.03 -40.61 -29.75
C MET A 23 -4.17 -39.13 -30.16
N LEU A 24 -5.03 -38.83 -31.13
CA LEU A 24 -5.31 -37.46 -31.56
C LEU A 24 -6.07 -36.67 -30.50
N ILE A 25 -7.07 -37.29 -29.86
CA ILE A 25 -7.85 -36.70 -28.76
C ILE A 25 -6.93 -36.41 -27.56
N LEU A 26 -6.06 -37.35 -27.19
CA LEU A 26 -5.07 -37.13 -26.12
C LEU A 26 -4.09 -35.99 -26.45
N ARG A 27 -3.66 -35.86 -27.71
CA ARG A 27 -2.84 -34.73 -28.17
C ARG A 27 -3.59 -33.40 -28.05
N MET A 28 -4.84 -33.33 -28.50
CA MET A 28 -5.66 -32.12 -28.39
C MET A 28 -5.92 -31.71 -26.94
N LEU A 29 -6.24 -32.66 -26.06
CA LEU A 29 -6.41 -32.40 -24.64
C LEU A 29 -5.13 -31.85 -23.99
N ARG A 30 -3.96 -32.40 -24.35
CA ARG A 30 -2.65 -31.92 -23.88
C ARG A 30 -2.36 -30.49 -24.35
N LEU A 31 -2.66 -30.18 -25.61
CA LEU A 31 -2.50 -28.83 -26.18
C LEU A 31 -3.43 -27.82 -25.52
N LEU A 32 -4.68 -28.17 -25.27
CA LEU A 32 -5.65 -27.29 -24.59
C LEU A 32 -5.27 -27.04 -23.13
N ARG A 33 -4.76 -28.06 -22.44
CA ARG A 33 -4.20 -27.92 -21.09
C ARG A 33 -2.98 -26.99 -21.07
N LEU A 34 -2.09 -27.12 -22.06
CA LEU A 34 -0.92 -26.26 -22.22
C LEU A 34 -1.31 -24.81 -22.54
N ALA A 35 -2.32 -24.60 -23.38
CA ALA A 35 -2.86 -23.27 -23.70
C ALA A 35 -3.49 -22.59 -22.46
N ARG A 36 -4.23 -23.35 -21.64
CA ARG A 36 -4.71 -22.87 -20.33
C ARG A 36 -3.56 -22.52 -19.39
N ALA A 37 -2.54 -23.39 -19.30
CA ALA A 37 -1.36 -23.14 -18.48
C ALA A 37 -0.59 -21.89 -18.95
N LEU A 38 -0.46 -21.67 -20.26
CA LEU A 38 0.16 -20.48 -20.85
C LEU A 38 -0.62 -19.20 -20.50
N ARG A 39 -1.96 -19.22 -20.55
CA ARG A 39 -2.78 -18.09 -20.07
C ARG A 39 -2.57 -17.82 -18.58
N LEU A 40 -2.50 -18.87 -17.75
CA LEU A 40 -2.24 -18.76 -16.31
C LEU A 40 -0.84 -18.20 -16.03
N VAL A 41 0.18 -18.59 -16.80
CA VAL A 41 1.54 -18.05 -16.75
C VAL A 41 1.56 -16.57 -17.17
N GLY A 42 0.79 -16.19 -18.20
CA GLY A 42 0.63 -14.78 -18.60
C GLY A 42 0.03 -13.92 -17.49
N MET A 43 -1.01 -14.42 -16.80
CA MET A 43 -1.61 -13.75 -15.63
C MET A 43 -0.64 -13.67 -14.45
N TRP A 44 0.14 -14.73 -14.20
CA TRP A 44 1.17 -14.75 -13.16
C TRP A 44 2.25 -13.68 -13.39
N SER A 45 2.66 -13.44 -14.64
CA SER A 45 3.61 -12.37 -14.97
C SER A 45 3.06 -10.97 -14.66
N SER A 46 1.75 -10.77 -14.81
CA SER A 46 1.07 -9.50 -14.49
C SER A 46 0.91 -9.32 -12.98
N LEU A 47 0.53 -10.38 -12.26
CA LEU A 47 0.51 -10.40 -10.79
C LEU A 47 1.90 -10.15 -10.21
N TRP A 48 2.95 -10.70 -10.81
CA TRP A 48 4.33 -10.49 -10.37
C TRP A 48 4.78 -9.03 -10.54
N LYS A 49 4.40 -8.38 -11.66
CA LYS A 49 4.64 -6.94 -11.86
C LYS A 49 3.90 -6.09 -10.83
N LEU A 50 2.66 -6.44 -10.48
CA LEU A 50 1.91 -5.78 -9.41
C LEU A 50 2.61 -5.93 -8.05
N VAL A 51 3.08 -7.13 -7.71
CA VAL A 51 3.82 -7.37 -6.46
C VAL A 51 5.15 -6.59 -6.44
N GLN A 52 5.86 -6.52 -7.56
CA GLN A 52 7.07 -5.70 -7.68
C GLN A 52 6.76 -4.21 -7.48
N GLY A 53 5.68 -3.72 -8.10
CA GLY A 53 5.19 -2.36 -7.89
C GLY A 53 4.80 -2.09 -6.43
N MET A 54 4.13 -3.04 -5.77
CA MET A 54 3.81 -2.96 -4.34
C MET A 54 5.08 -2.91 -3.48
N LYS A 55 6.07 -3.76 -3.72
CA LYS A 55 7.33 -3.75 -2.95
C LYS A 55 8.07 -2.42 -3.10
N GLN A 56 8.10 -1.87 -4.32
CA GLN A 56 8.71 -0.57 -4.57
C GLN A 56 7.95 0.55 -3.84
N SER A 57 6.62 0.49 -3.86
CA SER A 57 5.75 1.44 -3.15
C SER A 57 5.89 1.31 -1.63
N LEU A 58 6.07 0.09 -1.10
CA LEU A 58 6.29 -0.13 0.33
C LEU A 58 7.60 0.50 0.81
N ASN A 59 8.70 0.37 0.05
CA ASN A 59 9.97 1.00 0.41
C ASN A 59 9.85 2.54 0.42
N THR A 60 9.14 3.09 -0.56
CA THR A 60 8.78 4.50 -0.64
C THR A 60 7.96 4.94 0.58
N MET A 61 6.93 4.18 0.92
CA MET A 61 6.03 4.49 2.02
C MET A 61 6.73 4.40 3.39
N LEU A 62 7.61 3.43 3.59
CA LEU A 62 8.44 3.32 4.79
C LEU A 62 9.37 4.53 4.93
N SER A 63 10.00 4.96 3.84
CA SER A 63 10.86 6.15 3.85
C SER A 63 10.08 7.42 4.20
N ALA A 64 8.86 7.56 3.66
CA ALA A 64 7.95 8.66 3.98
C ALA A 64 7.54 8.67 5.47
N LEU A 65 7.18 7.51 5.99
CA LEU A 65 6.84 7.34 7.40
C LEU A 65 8.02 7.67 8.31
N LEU A 66 9.24 7.27 7.96
CA LEU A 66 10.44 7.60 8.73
C LEU A 66 10.69 9.12 8.80
N ILE A 67 10.56 9.83 7.68
CA ILE A 67 10.68 11.30 7.66
C ILE A 67 9.60 11.96 8.50
N MET A 68 8.36 11.48 8.41
CA MET A 68 7.24 11.98 9.22
C MET A 68 7.47 11.75 10.72
N VAL A 69 7.90 10.55 11.12
CA VAL A 69 8.19 10.23 12.53
C VAL A 69 9.38 11.05 13.05
N PHE A 70 10.43 11.18 12.25
CA PHE A 70 11.63 11.94 12.65
C PHE A 70 11.32 13.44 12.82
N SER A 71 10.61 14.04 11.86
CA SER A 71 10.21 15.44 11.94
C SER A 71 9.27 15.70 13.13
N THR A 72 8.24 14.88 13.30
CA THR A 72 7.32 15.02 14.45
C THR A 72 8.01 14.77 15.78
N PHE A 73 9.04 13.94 15.86
CA PHE A 73 9.86 13.78 17.07
C PHE A 73 10.61 15.08 17.45
N LEU A 74 11.28 15.72 16.48
CA LEU A 74 11.99 16.98 16.73
C LEU A 74 11.03 18.07 17.20
N PHE A 75 9.90 18.21 16.51
CA PHE A 75 8.86 19.16 16.91
C PHE A 75 8.26 18.79 18.26
N ALA A 76 8.05 17.51 18.58
CA ALA A 76 7.54 17.11 19.89
C ALA A 76 8.44 17.53 21.05
N CYS A 77 9.77 17.47 20.88
CA CYS A 77 10.71 17.98 21.88
C CYS A 77 10.58 19.50 22.06
N PHE A 78 10.51 20.27 20.97
CA PHE A 78 10.27 21.71 21.04
C PHE A 78 8.90 22.05 21.64
N GLY A 79 7.87 21.28 21.29
CA GLY A 79 6.52 21.46 21.78
C GLY A 79 6.39 21.18 23.28
N ALA A 80 7.07 20.15 23.78
CA ALA A 80 7.11 19.84 25.22
C ALA A 80 7.74 20.98 26.03
N GLU A 81 8.79 21.60 25.53
CA GLU A 81 9.47 22.70 26.23
C GLU A 81 8.72 24.03 26.08
N PHE A 82 8.24 24.36 24.88
CA PHE A 82 7.66 25.66 24.58
C PHE A 82 6.15 25.74 24.89
N VAL A 83 5.38 24.71 24.53
CA VAL A 83 3.91 24.71 24.68
C VAL A 83 3.50 24.35 26.10
N THR A 84 4.09 23.29 26.65
CA THR A 84 3.73 22.86 28.01
C THR A 84 4.08 23.95 29.01
N LYS A 85 5.29 24.52 28.97
CA LYS A 85 5.66 25.58 29.94
C LYS A 85 4.87 26.87 29.77
N ALA A 86 4.47 27.23 28.55
CA ALA A 86 3.79 28.50 28.30
C ALA A 86 2.29 28.46 28.61
N TYR A 87 1.63 27.30 28.51
CA TYR A 87 0.17 27.21 28.57
C TYR A 87 -0.37 26.22 29.60
N ILE A 88 0.47 25.52 30.36
CA ILE A 88 -0.02 24.57 31.38
C ILE A 88 -0.81 25.24 32.51
N ASP A 89 -0.46 26.48 32.84
CA ASP A 89 -1.13 27.27 33.89
C ASP A 89 -2.31 28.11 33.34
N ASP A 90 -2.62 28.01 32.04
CA ASP A 90 -3.73 28.75 31.44
C ASP A 90 -5.08 28.15 31.87
N PRO A 91 -5.99 28.92 32.49
CA PRO A 91 -7.26 28.40 33.00
C PRO A 91 -8.24 27.91 31.92
N GLU A 92 -8.07 28.30 30.65
CA GLU A 92 -8.96 27.88 29.55
C GLU A 92 -8.39 26.73 28.71
N ILE A 93 -7.06 26.68 28.55
CA ILE A 93 -6.39 25.74 27.64
C ILE A 93 -5.48 24.75 28.39
N GLY A 94 -5.10 25.02 29.64
CA GLY A 94 -4.19 24.20 30.44
C GLY A 94 -4.60 22.74 30.53
N ASP A 95 -5.88 22.45 30.75
CA ASP A 95 -6.40 21.08 30.77
C ASP A 95 -6.23 20.35 29.43
N LYS A 96 -6.43 21.06 28.31
CA LYS A 96 -6.25 20.49 26.96
C LYS A 96 -4.78 20.27 26.67
N VAL A 97 -3.92 21.22 27.03
CA VAL A 97 -2.47 21.10 26.90
C VAL A 97 -1.98 19.94 27.76
N ALA A 98 -2.40 19.82 29.01
CA ALA A 98 -2.05 18.68 29.88
C ALA A 98 -2.53 17.35 29.28
N LYS A 99 -3.71 17.31 28.64
CA LYS A 99 -4.23 16.09 28.02
C LYS A 99 -3.41 15.65 26.81
N HIS A 100 -3.03 16.56 25.92
CA HIS A 100 -2.36 16.28 24.64
C HIS A 100 -0.83 16.38 24.68
N PHE A 101 -0.29 17.23 25.56
CA PHE A 101 1.13 17.54 25.72
C PHE A 101 1.74 17.01 27.04
N SER A 102 1.20 15.91 27.59
CA SER A 102 1.74 15.29 28.81
C SER A 102 3.06 14.53 28.62
N SER A 103 3.32 13.99 27.43
CA SER A 103 4.48 13.13 27.17
C SER A 103 4.87 13.15 25.70
N ILE A 104 6.15 12.91 25.39
CA ILE A 104 6.68 12.96 24.02
C ILE A 104 5.87 12.07 23.04
N PRO A 105 5.57 10.79 23.34
CA PRO A 105 4.78 9.97 22.41
C PRO A 105 3.37 10.51 22.16
N LYS A 106 2.77 11.14 23.17
CA LYS A 106 1.43 11.73 23.04
C LYS A 106 1.45 13.03 22.23
N ILE A 107 2.50 13.84 22.41
CA ILE A 107 2.75 15.02 21.58
C ILE A 107 2.96 14.59 20.14
N MET A 108 3.83 13.60 19.90
CA MET A 108 4.05 13.05 18.56
C MET A 108 2.73 12.59 17.92
N LEU A 109 1.88 11.88 18.65
CA LEU A 109 0.56 11.45 18.15
C LEU A 109 -0.34 12.65 17.80
N THR A 110 -0.33 13.70 18.62
CA THR A 110 -1.06 14.94 18.35
C THR A 110 -0.51 15.68 17.12
N LEU A 111 0.81 15.69 16.93
CA LEU A 111 1.46 16.30 15.76
C LEU A 111 1.23 15.48 14.49
N VAL A 112 1.21 14.14 14.58
CA VAL A 112 0.84 13.27 13.46
C VAL A 112 -0.60 13.54 13.07
N GLN A 113 -1.54 13.59 14.03
CA GLN A 113 -2.93 13.98 13.78
C GLN A 113 -3.03 15.36 13.11
N PHE A 114 -2.19 16.30 13.51
CA PHE A 114 -2.15 17.62 12.89
C PHE A 114 -1.69 17.54 11.42
N VAL A 115 -0.60 16.82 11.14
CA VAL A 115 -0.08 16.62 9.78
C VAL A 115 -1.07 15.87 8.90
N THR A 116 -1.77 14.88 9.44
CA THR A 116 -2.79 14.10 8.72
C THR A 116 -4.15 14.79 8.66
N LEU A 117 -4.28 15.98 9.28
CA LEU A 117 -5.54 16.72 9.43
C LEU A 117 -6.66 15.87 10.07
N ASP A 118 -6.29 14.94 10.94
CA ASP A 118 -7.22 14.00 11.57
C ASP A 118 -7.81 14.61 12.84
N SER A 119 -9.12 14.87 12.82
CA SER A 119 -9.94 15.26 13.97
C SER A 119 -9.33 16.30 14.95
N ILE A 120 -8.54 17.26 14.46
CA ILE A 120 -7.80 18.21 15.31
C ILE A 120 -8.55 19.53 15.61
N SER A 121 -9.65 19.80 14.91
CA SER A 121 -10.36 21.09 15.00
C SER A 121 -10.78 21.46 16.43
N ALA A 122 -11.22 20.48 17.23
CA ALA A 122 -11.63 20.68 18.62
C ALA A 122 -10.50 21.17 19.55
N PHE A 123 -9.25 20.83 19.22
CA PHE A 123 -8.06 21.29 19.96
C PHE A 123 -7.47 22.56 19.32
N TYR A 124 -7.37 22.60 17.99
CA TYR A 124 -6.72 23.69 17.27
C TYR A 124 -7.46 25.02 17.34
N VAL A 125 -8.79 25.02 17.17
CA VAL A 125 -9.60 26.26 17.16
C VAL A 125 -9.46 27.09 18.44
N PRO A 126 -9.66 26.55 19.65
CA PRO A 126 -9.52 27.34 20.88
C PRO A 126 -8.09 27.82 21.11
N VAL A 127 -7.10 27.00 20.73
CA VAL A 127 -5.68 27.33 20.84
C VAL A 127 -5.29 28.48 19.90
N ALA A 128 -5.82 28.48 18.67
CA ALA A 128 -5.60 29.53 17.68
C ALA A 128 -6.11 30.91 18.14
N HIS A 129 -7.22 30.95 18.89
CA HIS A 129 -7.78 32.21 19.39
C HIS A 129 -6.94 32.83 20.53
N ARG A 130 -6.22 32.01 21.31
CA ARG A 130 -5.39 32.51 22.41
C ARG A 130 -3.98 32.89 22.01
N SER A 131 -3.36 32.14 21.09
CA SER A 131 -1.99 32.43 20.67
C SER A 131 -1.76 32.23 19.18
N PRO A 132 -1.66 33.32 18.39
CA PRO A 132 -1.35 33.22 16.98
C PRO A 132 0.10 32.71 16.74
N LEU A 133 1.00 32.89 17.71
CA LEU A 133 2.36 32.35 17.62
C LEU A 133 2.38 30.83 17.59
N LEU A 134 1.45 30.18 18.30
CA LEU A 134 1.38 28.72 18.29
C LEU A 134 0.83 28.18 16.96
N ILE A 135 -0.02 28.96 16.27
CA ILE A 135 -0.43 28.64 14.90
C ILE A 135 0.80 28.58 13.98
N LEU A 136 1.73 29.53 14.12
CA LEU A 136 2.95 29.55 13.31
C LEU A 136 3.79 28.30 13.53
N TYR A 137 3.89 27.82 14.78
CA TYR A 137 4.58 26.57 15.10
C TYR A 137 3.98 25.36 14.37
N PHE A 138 2.67 25.18 14.42
CA PHE A 138 1.99 24.07 13.75
C PHE A 138 2.00 24.21 12.22
N LEU A 139 1.85 25.43 11.70
CA LEU A 139 1.94 25.72 10.28
C LEU A 139 3.34 25.41 9.73
N LEU A 140 4.38 25.80 10.47
CA LEU A 140 5.76 25.54 10.09
C LEU A 140 6.07 24.05 10.06
N LEU A 141 5.55 23.26 11.02
CA LEU A 141 5.59 21.80 10.95
C LEU A 141 4.94 21.28 9.67
N LEU A 142 3.73 21.74 9.34
CA LEU A 142 2.98 21.30 8.16
C LEU A 142 3.74 21.59 6.88
N VAL A 143 4.33 22.79 6.75
CA VAL A 143 5.15 23.18 5.60
C VAL A 143 6.40 22.30 5.50
N ILE A 144 7.15 22.09 6.60
CA ILE A 144 8.36 21.27 6.59
C ILE A 144 8.05 19.83 6.20
N VAL A 145 7.01 19.24 6.79
CA VAL A 145 6.61 17.86 6.47
C VAL A 145 6.11 17.77 5.03
N SER A 146 5.32 18.73 4.55
CA SER A 146 4.84 18.75 3.18
C SER A 146 5.97 18.86 2.16
N ILE A 147 6.94 19.75 2.40
CA ILE A 147 8.14 19.88 1.54
C ILE A 147 8.96 18.59 1.60
N GLY A 148 9.16 18.02 2.80
CA GLY A 148 9.89 16.76 2.97
C GLY A 148 9.24 15.59 2.21
N LEU A 149 7.92 15.46 2.30
CA LEU A 149 7.14 14.45 1.59
C LEU A 149 7.18 14.69 0.07
N MET A 150 7.03 15.93 -0.38
CA MET A 150 7.07 16.28 -1.80
C MET A 150 8.45 15.99 -2.42
N ASN A 151 9.53 16.35 -1.71
CA ASN A 151 10.90 16.08 -2.14
C ASN A 151 11.21 14.57 -2.14
N LEU A 152 10.64 13.82 -1.20
CA LEU A 152 10.77 12.36 -1.19
C LEU A 152 10.09 11.73 -2.41
N ILE A 153 8.89 12.17 -2.77
CA ILE A 153 8.19 11.67 -3.97
C ILE A 153 9.03 11.96 -5.22
N GLN A 154 9.60 13.17 -5.33
CA GLN A 154 10.50 13.52 -6.43
C GLN A 154 11.79 12.68 -6.48
N ALA A 155 12.33 12.27 -5.33
CA ALA A 155 13.53 11.44 -5.28
C ALA A 155 13.29 9.99 -5.72
N LEU A 156 12.02 9.56 -5.80
CA LEU A 156 11.62 8.17 -6.04
C LEU A 156 10.99 7.95 -7.42
N VAL A 157 10.55 9.03 -8.09
CA VAL A 157 10.06 9.07 -9.48
C VAL A 157 11.23 9.31 -10.43
#